data_AF-A0A1I1IED2-F1
#
_entry.id   AF-A0A1I1IED2-F1
#
_cell.length_a   1.000
_cell.length_b   1.000
_cell.length_c   1.000
_cell.angle_alpha   90.00
_cell.angle_beta   90.00
_cell.angle_gamma   90.00
#
_symmetry.space_group_name_H-M   'P 1'
#
loop_
_entity.id
_entity.type
_entity.pdbx_description
1 polymer ?
#
loop_
_entity_poly.entity_id
_entity_poly.type
_entity_poly.pdbx_seq_one_letter_code
_entity_poly.pdbx_strand_id
1 'polypeptide(L)'
;MKLRKGFRIVSFLNGPHGWLKRNVFACAGWLGTMLVTSQPVLAREVFTGFRHSEFKTTMRRTGWYARKGWPGREFMHDPLFDFTDGLETRELDALQAFLDKRRCAIGEENYSIDMLYLHGKKAHLALEEGDQKQFDRLFEQYQNYAGTILAWFDERSAGSKTSLEKAPAIIADFSTAHAARSLEDFAELMKEEGYNWYVISGTFLGLIRDKGFIPHDYDIDVGINAEGLDFEQLCNTVRQSEKFELVKIERASVLKTDNNGTRGIEYIPTIIKAVHHNSIMMDIFVHYKKGQIRWHGTEKHCWSNLDYSLKDYELAGIPVKGPADADIYLRENYGDWRTPRSDFNSSVDTPNLVPTKNLLSIAFFLSKSMQLQKKQPDAASQLLDMLTARQIITTDCRLREHWFFEPSEVFSQDSEHLTKKCDAR
;
A
#
# COMPACT_ATOMS: atom_id res chain seq x y z
N MET A 1 -15.70 -9.24 -30.24
CA MET A 1 -14.78 -9.47 -29.11
C MET A 1 -13.91 -8.21 -28.89
N LYS A 2 -14.39 -7.23 -28.11
CA LYS A 2 -13.66 -5.98 -27.82
C LYS A 2 -12.89 -6.14 -26.51
N LEU A 3 -11.65 -6.64 -26.58
CA LEU A 3 -10.76 -6.68 -25.41
C LEU A 3 -10.20 -5.29 -25.10
N ARG A 4 -10.65 -4.74 -23.95
CA ARG A 4 -9.82 -4.18 -22.86
C ARG A 4 -8.58 -3.34 -23.29
N LYS A 5 -8.73 -2.02 -23.49
CA LYS A 5 -7.56 -1.10 -23.51
C LYS A 5 -6.79 -1.13 -22.18
N GLY A 6 -7.49 -1.27 -21.04
CA GLY A 6 -6.87 -1.36 -19.70
C GLY A 6 -6.11 -2.67 -19.47
N PHE A 7 -6.74 -3.83 -19.69
CA PHE A 7 -6.09 -5.13 -19.45
C PHE A 7 -4.89 -5.40 -20.35
N ARG A 8 -4.91 -4.98 -21.64
CA ARG A 8 -3.73 -5.15 -22.50
C ARG A 8 -2.53 -4.34 -22.00
N ILE A 9 -2.77 -3.18 -21.39
CA ILE A 9 -1.72 -2.36 -20.76
C ILE A 9 -1.24 -3.02 -19.46
N VAL A 10 -2.16 -3.47 -18.59
CA VAL A 10 -1.80 -4.13 -17.33
C VAL A 10 -1.03 -5.43 -17.59
N SER A 11 -1.52 -6.27 -18.49
CA SER A 11 -0.85 -7.50 -18.94
C SER A 11 0.48 -7.20 -19.62
N PHE A 12 0.57 -6.11 -20.39
CA PHE A 12 1.86 -5.67 -20.94
C PHE A 12 2.83 -5.28 -19.83
N LEU A 13 2.45 -4.41 -18.90
CA LEU A 13 3.33 -3.89 -17.85
C LEU A 13 3.78 -4.99 -16.85
N ASN A 14 2.95 -6.01 -16.64
CA ASN A 14 3.25 -7.14 -15.75
C ASN A 14 3.90 -8.33 -16.48
N GLY A 15 3.85 -8.38 -17.82
CA GLY A 15 4.30 -9.54 -18.57
C GLY A 15 5.81 -9.58 -18.79
N PRO A 16 6.38 -10.73 -19.20
CA PRO A 16 7.79 -10.81 -19.57
C PRO A 16 8.04 -10.08 -20.89
N HIS A 17 9.14 -9.31 -20.95
CA HIS A 17 9.52 -8.54 -22.14
C HIS A 17 10.77 -9.15 -22.78
N GLY A 18 10.83 -9.23 -24.11
CA GLY A 18 12.03 -9.68 -24.83
C GLY A 18 13.16 -8.66 -24.81
N TRP A 19 14.40 -9.12 -24.98
CA TRP A 19 15.63 -8.30 -24.90
C TRP A 19 15.58 -7.02 -25.74
N LEU A 20 15.12 -7.09 -27.00
CA LEU A 20 15.05 -5.93 -27.88
C LEU A 20 14.14 -4.84 -27.32
N LYS A 21 12.95 -5.22 -26.84
CA LYS A 21 11.99 -4.29 -26.24
C LYS A 21 12.58 -3.63 -25.00
N ARG A 22 13.21 -4.41 -24.11
CA ARG A 22 13.85 -3.89 -22.89
C ARG A 22 14.86 -2.79 -23.21
N ASN A 23 15.74 -3.01 -24.19
CA ASN A 23 16.75 -2.02 -24.55
C ASN A 23 16.16 -0.77 -25.23
N VAL A 24 15.14 -0.92 -26.09
CA VAL A 24 14.46 0.23 -26.71
C VAL A 24 13.82 1.12 -25.64
N PHE A 25 13.05 0.54 -24.72
CA PHE A 25 12.43 1.28 -23.62
C PHE A 25 13.47 1.86 -22.66
N ALA A 26 14.55 1.13 -22.36
CA ALA A 26 15.63 1.62 -21.52
C ALA A 26 16.30 2.87 -22.10
N CYS A 27 16.70 2.83 -23.39
CA CYS A 27 17.30 3.99 -24.06
C CYS A 27 16.35 5.19 -24.16
N ALA A 28 15.09 4.95 -24.54
CA ALA A 28 14.08 6.00 -24.62
C ALA A 28 13.77 6.61 -23.24
N GLY A 29 13.63 5.76 -22.22
CA GLY A 29 13.40 6.17 -20.84
C GLY A 29 14.57 6.96 -20.26
N TRP A 30 15.82 6.54 -20.55
CA TRP A 30 17.03 7.27 -20.16
C TRP A 30 17.05 8.66 -20.78
N LEU A 31 16.87 8.77 -22.10
CA LEU A 31 16.87 10.04 -22.82
C LEU A 31 15.76 10.97 -22.32
N GLY A 32 14.54 10.45 -22.20
CA GLY A 32 13.40 11.21 -21.69
C GLY A 32 13.64 11.71 -20.27
N THR A 33 14.15 10.86 -19.38
CA THR A 33 14.44 11.24 -17.99
C THR A 33 15.56 12.28 -17.92
N MET A 34 16.61 12.16 -18.73
CA MET A 34 17.67 13.17 -18.85
C MET A 34 17.12 14.53 -19.28
N LEU A 35 16.27 14.56 -20.31
CA LEU A 35 15.67 15.79 -20.83
C LEU A 35 14.78 16.48 -19.79
N VAL A 36 14.03 15.71 -19.00
CA VAL A 36 13.07 16.22 -18.02
C VAL A 36 13.76 16.69 -16.73
N THR A 37 14.64 15.84 -16.19
CA THR A 37 15.20 16.00 -14.84
C THR A 37 16.58 16.64 -14.84
N SER A 38 17.33 16.51 -15.93
CA SER A 38 18.76 16.81 -16.01
C SER A 38 19.59 16.08 -14.95
N GLN A 39 19.13 14.90 -14.51
CA GLN A 39 19.79 14.05 -13.51
C GLN A 39 20.26 12.73 -14.14
N PRO A 40 21.58 12.51 -14.34
CA PRO A 40 22.10 11.27 -14.90
C PRO A 40 21.88 10.06 -14.00
N VAL A 41 21.78 10.28 -12.69
CA VAL A 41 21.47 9.24 -11.70
C VAL A 41 20.06 8.69 -11.94
N LEU A 42 19.05 9.57 -12.03
CA LEU A 42 17.65 9.16 -12.28
C LEU A 42 17.48 8.53 -13.66
N ALA A 43 18.17 9.05 -14.67
CA ALA A 43 18.12 8.45 -16.01
C ALA A 43 18.70 7.02 -16.02
N ARG A 44 19.80 6.79 -15.29
CA ARG A 44 20.40 5.45 -15.13
C ARG A 44 19.49 4.49 -14.37
N GLU A 45 18.79 4.97 -13.34
CA GLU A 45 17.79 4.18 -12.62
C GLU A 45 16.68 3.71 -13.57
N VAL A 46 16.06 4.63 -14.32
CA VAL A 46 15.03 4.28 -15.32
C VAL A 46 15.53 3.30 -16.38
N PHE A 47 16.76 3.51 -16.88
CA PHE A 47 17.39 2.59 -17.82
C PHE A 47 17.49 1.17 -17.25
N THR A 48 17.91 1.07 -15.99
CA THR A 48 18.16 -0.19 -15.29
C THR A 48 16.86 -0.92 -15.01
N GLY A 49 15.82 -0.23 -14.52
CA GLY A 49 14.49 -0.81 -14.29
C GLY A 49 13.89 -1.45 -15.55
N PHE A 50 13.98 -0.79 -16.71
CA PHE A 50 13.53 -1.39 -17.98
C PHE A 50 14.38 -2.61 -18.40
N ARG A 51 15.69 -2.61 -18.15
CA ARG A 51 16.54 -3.78 -18.46
C ARG A 51 16.24 -4.98 -17.57
N HIS A 52 15.88 -4.75 -16.31
CA HIS A 52 15.51 -5.78 -15.35
C HIS A 52 14.03 -6.22 -15.45
N SER A 53 13.26 -5.65 -16.36
CA SER A 53 11.82 -5.96 -16.59
C SER A 53 10.86 -5.37 -15.55
N GLU A 54 11.27 -4.36 -14.81
CA GLU A 54 10.42 -3.67 -13.82
C GLU A 54 9.53 -2.62 -14.48
N PHE A 55 8.87 -2.99 -15.59
CA PHE A 55 8.16 -2.05 -16.48
C PHE A 55 7.08 -1.27 -15.76
N LYS A 56 6.29 -1.91 -14.88
CA LYS A 56 5.22 -1.25 -14.14
C LYS A 56 5.73 -0.08 -13.29
N THR A 57 6.69 -0.33 -12.40
CA THR A 57 7.24 0.69 -11.50
C THR A 57 8.01 1.74 -12.29
N THR A 58 8.84 1.31 -13.25
CA THR A 58 9.66 2.21 -14.08
C THR A 58 8.79 3.16 -14.92
N MET A 59 7.70 2.68 -15.52
CA MET A 59 6.78 3.52 -16.29
C MET A 59 6.04 4.53 -15.40
N ARG A 60 5.55 4.10 -14.23
CA ARG A 60 4.88 5.00 -13.26
C ARG A 60 5.83 6.11 -12.80
N ARG A 61 7.08 5.76 -12.49
CA ARG A 61 8.14 6.71 -12.09
C ARG A 61 8.52 7.68 -13.21
N THR A 62 8.71 7.17 -14.42
CA THR A 62 9.01 8.02 -15.59
C THR A 62 7.85 9.00 -15.88
N GLY A 63 6.60 8.52 -15.79
CA GLY A 63 5.41 9.36 -15.90
C GLY A 63 5.34 10.42 -14.79
N TRP A 64 5.70 10.06 -13.56
CA TRP A 64 5.80 10.98 -12.43
C TRP A 64 6.86 12.05 -12.66
N TYR A 65 8.06 11.70 -13.16
CA TYR A 65 9.10 12.68 -13.52
C TYR A 65 8.60 13.68 -14.56
N ALA A 66 7.95 13.20 -15.63
CA ALA A 66 7.41 14.06 -16.69
C ALA A 66 6.38 15.06 -16.13
N ARG A 67 5.49 14.60 -15.23
CA ARG A 67 4.49 15.44 -14.56
C ARG A 67 5.13 16.54 -13.70
N LYS A 68 6.20 16.22 -12.96
CA LYS A 68 6.91 17.21 -12.12
C LYS A 68 7.81 18.14 -12.92
N GLY A 69 8.33 17.67 -14.06
CA GLY A 69 9.14 18.49 -14.97
C GLY A 69 8.33 19.50 -15.77
N TRP A 70 7.07 19.16 -16.08
CA TRP A 70 6.11 20.04 -16.74
C TRP A 70 4.77 20.06 -15.99
N PRO A 71 4.70 20.77 -14.84
CA PRO A 71 3.46 20.91 -14.08
C PRO A 71 2.32 21.45 -14.97
N GLY A 72 1.12 20.90 -14.83
CA GLY A 72 -0.07 21.27 -15.62
C GLY A 72 -0.32 20.42 -16.88
N ARG A 73 0.56 19.47 -17.22
CA ARG A 73 0.31 18.47 -18.28
C ARG A 73 0.05 17.09 -17.68
N GLU A 74 -1.08 16.47 -18.04
CA GLU A 74 -1.41 15.11 -17.61
C GLU A 74 -0.80 14.07 -18.56
N PHE A 75 0.35 13.50 -18.18
CA PHE A 75 0.97 12.38 -18.89
C PHE A 75 0.49 11.02 -18.37
N MET A 76 0.28 10.91 -17.05
CA MET A 76 -0.23 9.73 -16.36
C MET A 76 -0.86 10.18 -15.03
N HIS A 77 -2.13 9.83 -14.80
CA HIS A 77 -2.84 10.21 -13.57
C HIS A 77 -2.71 9.11 -12.52
N ASP A 78 -1.68 9.24 -11.67
CA ASP A 78 -1.45 8.38 -10.51
C ASP A 78 -0.95 9.22 -9.32
N PRO A 79 -1.86 9.95 -8.65
CA PRO A 79 -1.49 11.02 -7.76
C PRO A 79 -0.96 10.53 -6.41
N LEU A 80 -1.15 9.25 -6.08
CA LEU A 80 -0.73 8.62 -4.82
C LEU A 80 0.42 7.62 -5.01
N PHE A 81 1.06 7.62 -6.18
CA PHE A 81 2.23 6.80 -6.43
C PHE A 81 3.38 7.20 -5.50
N ASP A 82 3.89 6.23 -4.75
CA ASP A 82 5.14 6.36 -3.99
C ASP A 82 6.32 6.31 -4.96
N PHE A 83 6.79 7.48 -5.36
CA PHE A 83 7.88 7.63 -6.31
C PHE A 83 9.26 7.32 -5.70
N THR A 84 9.33 7.10 -4.38
CA THR A 84 10.57 6.80 -3.64
C THR A 84 10.82 5.30 -3.45
N ASP A 85 9.84 4.46 -3.77
CA ASP A 85 9.89 3.00 -3.59
C ASP A 85 11.12 2.38 -4.29
N GLY A 86 11.91 1.55 -3.60
CA GLY A 86 13.10 0.92 -4.18
C GLY A 86 14.23 1.87 -4.63
N LEU A 87 14.23 3.15 -4.24
CA LEU A 87 15.34 4.08 -4.48
C LEU A 87 16.33 4.07 -3.31
N GLU A 88 17.63 4.17 -3.61
CA GLU A 88 18.69 4.33 -2.62
C GLU A 88 18.99 5.83 -2.38
N THR A 89 19.84 6.10 -1.37
CA THR A 89 20.23 7.46 -0.97
C THR A 89 20.69 8.32 -2.16
N ARG A 90 21.46 7.74 -3.08
CA ARG A 90 21.97 8.45 -4.26
C ARG A 90 20.86 8.89 -5.21
N GLU A 91 19.89 8.03 -5.53
CA GLU A 91 18.75 8.40 -6.36
C GLU A 91 17.88 9.42 -5.63
N LEU A 92 17.65 9.26 -4.32
CA LEU A 92 16.86 10.18 -3.51
C LEU A 92 17.48 11.59 -3.44
N ASP A 93 18.81 11.70 -3.40
CA ASP A 93 19.51 12.99 -3.48
C ASP A 93 19.36 13.66 -4.86
N ALA A 94 19.49 12.88 -5.94
CA ALA A 94 19.28 13.39 -7.30
C ALA A 94 17.83 13.83 -7.53
N LEU A 95 16.88 13.09 -6.96
CA LEU A 95 15.46 13.37 -6.97
C LEU A 95 15.13 14.67 -6.21
N GLN A 96 15.73 14.87 -5.04
CA GLN A 96 15.60 16.12 -4.29
C GLN A 96 16.13 17.30 -5.10
N ALA A 97 17.33 17.19 -5.68
CA ALA A 97 17.91 18.24 -6.51
C ALA A 97 17.06 18.55 -7.76
N PHE A 98 16.35 17.57 -8.32
CA PHE A 98 15.36 17.80 -9.37
C PHE A 98 14.14 18.57 -8.87
N LEU A 99 13.56 18.16 -7.74
CA LEU A 99 12.40 18.81 -7.13
C LEU A 99 12.69 20.24 -6.69
N ASP A 100 13.86 20.50 -6.10
CA ASP A 100 14.28 21.83 -5.66
C ASP A 100 14.31 22.82 -6.83
N LYS A 101 14.83 22.40 -7.99
CA LYS A 101 14.81 23.19 -9.24
C LYS A 101 13.40 23.47 -9.76
N ARG A 102 12.41 22.66 -9.35
CA ARG A 102 11.02 22.75 -9.80
C ARG A 102 10.08 23.29 -8.72
N ARG A 103 10.55 23.59 -7.51
CA ARG A 103 9.74 24.01 -6.35
C ARG A 103 8.74 25.12 -6.71
N CYS A 104 9.21 26.20 -7.33
CA CYS A 104 8.35 27.31 -7.74
C CYS A 104 7.23 26.89 -8.70
N ALA A 105 7.51 25.97 -9.62
CA ALA A 105 6.52 25.49 -10.59
C ALA A 105 5.56 24.45 -10.00
N ILE A 106 6.01 23.69 -8.98
CA ILE A 106 5.21 22.67 -8.29
C ILE A 106 4.23 23.31 -7.29
N GLY A 107 4.62 24.43 -6.68
CA GLY A 107 3.91 25.04 -5.55
C GLY A 107 4.35 24.47 -4.22
N GLU A 108 4.27 25.27 -3.16
CA GLU A 108 4.87 24.97 -1.86
C GLU A 108 4.27 23.73 -1.19
N GLU A 109 2.96 23.55 -1.30
CA GLU A 109 2.25 22.44 -0.67
C GLU A 109 2.53 21.12 -1.37
N ASN A 110 2.47 21.10 -2.71
CA ASN A 110 2.80 19.91 -3.48
C ASN A 110 4.28 19.54 -3.32
N TYR A 111 5.17 20.54 -3.22
CA TYR A 111 6.59 20.33 -2.95
C TYR A 111 6.78 19.75 -1.55
N SER A 112 6.08 20.27 -0.55
CA SER A 112 6.13 19.76 0.83
C SER A 112 5.65 18.31 0.91
N ILE A 113 4.58 17.93 0.18
CA ILE A 113 4.17 16.52 0.06
C ILE A 113 5.28 15.66 -0.56
N ASP A 114 5.89 16.09 -1.66
CA ASP A 114 6.99 15.33 -2.27
C ASP A 114 8.17 15.19 -1.29
N MET A 115 8.47 16.24 -0.53
CA MET A 115 9.52 16.23 0.49
C MET A 115 9.19 15.30 1.67
N LEU A 116 7.93 15.12 2.04
CA LEU A 116 7.54 14.12 3.05
C LEU A 116 7.89 12.71 2.60
N TYR A 117 7.52 12.31 1.38
CA TYR A 117 7.91 10.99 0.86
C TYR A 117 9.44 10.82 0.84
N LEU A 118 10.14 11.84 0.33
CA LEU A 118 11.59 11.80 0.17
C LEU A 118 12.33 11.71 1.50
N HIS A 119 12.01 12.58 2.47
CA HIS A 119 12.64 12.57 3.79
C HIS A 119 12.20 11.37 4.60
N GLY A 120 10.94 10.91 4.45
CA GLY A 120 10.44 9.69 5.07
C GLY A 120 11.26 8.47 4.63
N LYS A 121 11.49 8.30 3.33
CA LYS A 121 12.29 7.18 2.80
C LYS A 121 13.76 7.29 3.21
N LYS A 122 14.36 8.48 3.14
CA LYS A 122 15.74 8.69 3.64
C LYS A 122 15.88 8.37 5.12
N ALA A 123 14.88 8.74 5.94
CA ALA A 123 14.89 8.47 7.36
C ALA A 123 14.78 6.97 7.65
N HIS A 124 13.98 6.25 6.87
CA HIS A 124 13.93 4.79 6.91
C HIS A 124 15.29 4.16 6.59
N LEU A 125 15.95 4.59 5.51
CA LEU A 125 17.30 4.11 5.15
C LEU A 125 18.33 4.43 6.25
N ALA A 126 18.27 5.62 6.85
CA ALA A 126 19.15 5.97 7.96
C ALA A 126 18.97 5.03 9.16
N LEU A 127 17.74 4.60 9.47
CA LEU A 127 17.48 3.62 10.52
C LEU A 127 17.96 2.22 10.15
N GLU A 128 17.88 1.81 8.88
CA GLU A 128 18.46 0.54 8.41
C GLU A 128 19.99 0.51 8.58
N GLU A 129 20.64 1.64 8.36
CA GLU A 129 22.09 1.82 8.55
C GLU A 129 22.48 2.05 10.02
N GLY A 130 21.50 2.21 10.92
CA GLY A 130 21.72 2.51 12.33
C GLY A 130 22.16 3.96 12.61
N ASP A 131 22.08 4.87 11.63
CA ASP A 131 22.46 6.27 11.76
C ASP A 131 21.36 7.10 12.42
N GLN A 132 21.34 7.08 13.75
CA GLN A 132 20.40 7.84 14.59
C GLN A 132 20.48 9.36 14.33
N LYS A 133 21.68 9.89 14.08
CA LYS A 133 21.87 11.35 13.90
C LYS A 133 21.30 11.82 12.58
N GLN A 134 21.48 11.03 11.53
CA GLN A 134 20.91 11.31 10.23
C GLN A 134 19.38 11.16 10.28
N PHE A 135 18.86 10.16 10.99
CA PHE A 135 17.43 10.05 11.26
C PHE A 135 16.87 11.31 11.93
N ASP A 136 17.47 11.77 13.03
CA ASP A 136 17.01 12.97 13.77
C ASP A 136 16.88 14.19 12.86
N ARG A 137 17.92 14.43 12.04
CA ARG A 137 17.94 15.55 11.08
C ARG A 137 16.84 15.42 10.04
N LEU A 138 16.66 14.24 9.47
CA LEU A 138 15.66 13.98 8.44
C LEU A 138 14.24 14.04 9.01
N PHE A 139 14.04 13.57 10.24
CA PHE A 139 12.76 13.61 10.93
C PHE A 139 12.37 15.05 11.31
N GLU A 140 13.33 15.88 11.74
CA GLU A 140 13.09 17.32 11.97
C GLU A 140 12.66 18.02 10.68
N GLN A 141 13.34 17.74 9.56
CA GLN A 141 12.95 18.26 8.24
C GLN A 141 11.56 17.77 7.83
N TYR A 142 11.28 16.48 8.03
CA TYR A 142 9.97 15.87 7.78
C TYR A 142 8.87 16.56 8.60
N GLN A 143 9.11 16.84 9.88
CA GLN A 143 8.17 17.58 10.72
C GLN A 143 7.87 18.98 10.18
N ASN A 144 8.88 19.70 9.68
CA ASN A 144 8.68 21.03 9.11
C ASN A 144 7.79 20.99 7.86
N TYR A 145 8.03 20.04 6.95
CA TYR A 145 7.16 19.86 5.77
C TYR A 145 5.74 19.43 6.16
N ALA A 146 5.59 18.58 7.17
CA ALA A 146 4.27 18.19 7.67
C ALA A 146 3.53 19.39 8.26
N GLY A 147 4.22 20.23 9.03
CA GLY A 147 3.70 21.47 9.58
C GLY A 147 3.20 22.44 8.50
N THR A 148 3.93 22.60 7.39
CA THR A 148 3.46 23.40 6.24
C THR A 148 2.13 22.88 5.69
N ILE A 149 1.98 21.57 5.54
CA ILE A 149 0.74 20.96 5.04
C ILE A 149 -0.42 21.12 6.03
N LEU A 150 -0.15 20.91 7.32
CA LEU A 150 -1.16 21.01 8.36
C LEU A 150 -1.65 22.46 8.54
N ALA A 151 -0.74 23.44 8.53
CA ALA A 151 -1.11 24.86 8.52
C ALA A 151 -1.95 25.23 7.30
N TRP A 152 -1.64 24.66 6.13
CA TRP A 152 -2.44 24.87 4.91
C TRP A 152 -3.89 24.38 5.05
N PHE A 153 -4.11 23.28 5.78
CA PHE A 153 -5.46 22.80 6.10
C PHE A 153 -6.18 23.71 7.09
N ASP A 154 -5.51 24.11 8.17
CA ASP A 154 -6.10 24.98 9.20
C ASP A 154 -6.63 26.30 8.62
N GLU A 155 -5.89 26.90 7.69
CA GLU A 155 -6.33 28.10 6.96
C GLU A 155 -7.59 27.88 6.12
N ARG A 156 -7.87 26.64 5.70
CA ARG A 156 -8.93 26.28 4.72
C ARG A 156 -10.12 25.56 5.34
N SER A 157 -10.05 25.22 6.63
CA SER A 157 -11.16 24.65 7.41
C SER A 157 -12.39 25.57 7.52
N ALA A 158 -12.32 26.82 7.02
CA ALA A 158 -13.40 27.81 7.06
C ALA A 158 -14.30 27.89 5.80
N GLY A 159 -14.14 27.01 4.80
CA GLY A 159 -14.75 27.25 3.48
C GLY A 159 -15.36 26.04 2.74
N SER A 160 -16.69 26.01 2.75
CA SER A 160 -17.60 25.51 1.70
C SER A 160 -17.72 24.00 1.42
N LYS A 161 -18.99 23.59 1.47
CA LYS A 161 -19.58 22.36 0.93
C LYS A 161 -19.60 22.40 -0.59
N THR A 162 -19.25 21.29 -1.25
CA THR A 162 -19.69 21.01 -2.61
C THR A 162 -19.71 19.52 -2.90
N SER A 163 -20.66 19.13 -3.75
CA SER A 163 -21.11 17.77 -4.04
C SER A 163 -20.17 16.96 -4.93
N LEU A 164 -20.27 15.64 -4.75
CA LEU A 164 -19.52 14.56 -5.36
C LEU A 164 -19.63 14.50 -6.89
N GLU A 165 -18.50 14.45 -7.59
CA GLU A 165 -18.41 13.78 -8.89
C GLU A 165 -17.91 12.34 -8.70
N LYS A 166 -18.66 11.39 -9.27
CA LYS A 166 -18.33 9.96 -9.22
C LYS A 166 -17.11 9.67 -10.08
N ALA A 167 -16.12 9.01 -9.49
CA ALA A 167 -15.11 8.32 -10.27
C ALA A 167 -15.79 7.20 -11.08
N PRO A 168 -15.43 7.00 -12.36
CA PRO A 168 -15.99 5.92 -13.15
C PRO A 168 -15.61 4.58 -12.52
N ALA A 169 -16.61 3.72 -12.31
CA ALA A 169 -16.40 2.35 -11.88
C ALA A 169 -15.50 1.65 -12.92
N ILE A 170 -14.33 1.18 -12.49
CA ILE A 170 -13.51 0.29 -13.31
C ILE A 170 -14.27 -1.04 -13.33
N ILE A 171 -14.93 -1.34 -14.43
CA ILE A 171 -15.58 -2.63 -14.65
C ILE A 171 -14.46 -3.65 -14.88
N ALA A 172 -13.98 -4.26 -13.81
CA ALA A 172 -13.28 -5.53 -13.88
C ALA A 172 -14.32 -6.61 -14.21
N ASP A 173 -13.96 -7.51 -15.11
CA ASP A 173 -14.82 -8.62 -15.55
C ASP A 173 -14.65 -9.76 -14.53
N PHE A 174 -15.22 -9.59 -13.34
CA PHE A 174 -15.16 -10.55 -12.25
C PHE A 174 -16.23 -11.62 -12.44
N SER A 175 -15.79 -12.81 -12.84
CA SER A 175 -16.66 -13.97 -12.98
C SER A 175 -16.75 -14.69 -11.64
N THR A 176 -17.94 -14.72 -11.03
CA THR A 176 -18.19 -15.45 -9.78
C THR A 176 -17.90 -16.94 -9.92
N ALA A 177 -18.06 -17.52 -11.12
CA ALA A 177 -17.67 -18.90 -11.41
C ALA A 177 -16.16 -19.09 -11.42
N HIS A 178 -15.39 -18.13 -11.97
CA HIS A 178 -13.94 -18.16 -11.89
C HIS A 178 -13.45 -17.95 -10.46
N ALA A 179 -14.10 -17.07 -9.68
CA ALA A 179 -13.79 -16.84 -8.29
C ALA A 179 -14.06 -18.08 -7.43
N ALA A 180 -15.19 -18.75 -7.63
CA ALA A 180 -15.49 -20.03 -6.98
C ALA A 180 -14.43 -21.07 -7.31
N ARG A 181 -14.07 -21.24 -8.59
CA ARG A 181 -13.02 -22.20 -8.96
C ARG A 181 -11.66 -21.86 -8.34
N SER A 182 -11.29 -20.58 -8.37
CA SER A 182 -10.05 -20.12 -7.73
C SER A 182 -10.06 -20.36 -6.22
N LEU A 183 -11.19 -20.17 -5.54
CA LEU A 183 -11.31 -20.42 -4.11
C LEU A 183 -11.22 -21.91 -3.78
N GLU A 184 -11.83 -22.77 -4.58
CA GLU A 184 -11.74 -24.24 -4.45
C GLU A 184 -10.30 -24.71 -4.62
N ASP A 185 -9.61 -24.26 -5.68
CA ASP A 185 -8.23 -24.60 -5.95
C ASP A 185 -7.27 -24.09 -4.85
N PHE A 186 -7.57 -22.93 -4.26
CA PHE A 186 -6.84 -22.41 -3.10
C PHE A 186 -7.09 -23.23 -1.84
N ALA A 187 -8.35 -23.63 -1.59
CA ALA A 187 -8.72 -24.44 -0.45
C ALA A 187 -8.03 -25.81 -0.46
N GLU A 188 -7.93 -26.44 -1.64
CA GLU A 188 -7.16 -27.68 -1.85
C GLU A 188 -5.68 -27.48 -1.49
N LEU A 189 -5.05 -26.44 -2.07
CA LEU A 189 -3.63 -26.14 -1.85
C LEU A 189 -3.31 -25.92 -0.36
N MET A 190 -4.13 -25.13 0.33
CA MET A 190 -3.91 -24.83 1.75
C MET A 190 -4.15 -26.06 2.64
N LYS A 191 -5.11 -26.92 2.27
CA LYS A 191 -5.40 -28.16 3.00
C LYS A 191 -4.27 -29.17 2.87
N GLU A 192 -3.68 -29.33 1.69
CA GLU A 192 -2.55 -30.24 1.44
C GLU A 192 -1.34 -29.89 2.30
N GLU A 193 -1.08 -28.60 2.51
CA GLU A 193 0.06 -28.10 3.27
C GLU A 193 -0.27 -27.82 4.76
N GLY A 194 -1.52 -28.04 5.17
CA GLY A 194 -1.94 -27.90 6.57
C GLY A 194 -2.07 -26.45 7.06
N TYR A 195 -2.28 -25.47 6.17
CA TYR A 195 -2.48 -24.08 6.56
C TYR A 195 -3.91 -23.82 7.05
N ASN A 196 -4.03 -23.15 8.19
CA ASN A 196 -5.29 -22.60 8.67
C ASN A 196 -5.51 -21.21 8.06
N TRP A 197 -6.48 -21.11 7.17
CA TRP A 197 -6.85 -19.88 6.48
C TRP A 197 -8.35 -19.59 6.63
N TYR A 198 -8.76 -18.36 6.35
CA TYR A 198 -10.14 -17.90 6.44
C TYR A 198 -10.43 -16.77 5.46
N VAL A 199 -11.68 -16.60 5.04
CA VAL A 199 -12.09 -15.46 4.21
C VAL A 199 -12.25 -14.21 5.07
N ILE A 200 -11.88 -13.05 4.52
CA ILE A 200 -11.94 -11.74 5.19
C ILE A 200 -12.47 -10.66 4.24
N SER A 201 -12.55 -9.42 4.72
CA SER A 201 -12.77 -8.23 3.90
C SER A 201 -13.93 -8.36 2.90
N GLY A 202 -13.75 -8.00 1.62
CA GLY A 202 -14.82 -7.97 0.62
C GLY A 202 -15.42 -9.35 0.38
N THR A 203 -14.57 -10.39 0.42
CA THR A 203 -14.98 -11.79 0.27
C THR A 203 -15.89 -12.25 1.40
N PHE A 204 -15.56 -11.94 2.67
CA PHE A 204 -16.40 -12.29 3.81
C PHE A 204 -17.67 -11.44 3.88
N LEU A 205 -17.59 -10.15 3.50
CA LEU A 205 -18.78 -9.29 3.36
C LEU A 205 -19.76 -9.87 2.35
N GLY A 206 -19.28 -10.30 1.18
CA GLY A 206 -20.08 -10.98 0.16
C GLY A 206 -20.74 -12.25 0.72
N LEU A 207 -19.97 -13.11 1.39
CA LEU A 207 -20.47 -14.34 2.00
C LEU A 207 -21.65 -14.06 2.93
N ILE A 208 -21.51 -13.08 3.83
CA ILE A 208 -22.50 -12.80 4.86
C ILE A 208 -23.71 -12.03 4.30
N ARG A 209 -23.47 -10.96 3.53
CA ARG A 209 -24.52 -10.05 3.04
C ARG A 209 -25.19 -10.56 1.77
N ASP A 210 -24.38 -10.93 0.78
CA ASP A 210 -24.83 -11.20 -0.59
C ASP A 210 -25.00 -12.71 -0.85
N LYS A 211 -24.64 -13.56 0.13
CA LYS A 211 -24.69 -15.03 0.07
C LYS A 211 -23.87 -15.60 -1.09
N GLY A 212 -22.76 -14.93 -1.41
CA GLY A 212 -21.89 -15.27 -2.53
C GLY A 212 -20.77 -14.25 -2.68
N PHE A 213 -20.10 -14.24 -3.83
CA PHE A 213 -19.15 -13.18 -4.13
C PHE A 213 -19.87 -11.89 -4.53
N ILE A 214 -19.27 -10.74 -4.22
CA ILE A 214 -19.76 -9.44 -4.68
C ILE A 214 -19.47 -9.33 -6.19
N PRO A 215 -20.47 -9.13 -7.08
CA PRO A 215 -20.26 -9.23 -8.54
C PRO A 215 -19.31 -8.20 -9.14
N HIS A 216 -19.03 -7.11 -8.42
CA HIS A 216 -18.13 -6.04 -8.84
C HIS A 216 -16.83 -6.00 -8.03
N ASP A 217 -16.57 -7.03 -7.19
CA ASP A 217 -15.25 -7.24 -6.62
C ASP A 217 -14.24 -7.57 -7.72
N TYR A 218 -12.94 -7.52 -7.42
CA TYR A 218 -11.90 -7.80 -8.43
C TYR A 218 -10.84 -8.81 -7.96
N ASP A 219 -10.91 -9.22 -6.71
CA ASP A 219 -10.01 -10.15 -6.01
C ASP A 219 -10.81 -11.04 -5.04
N ILE A 220 -10.13 -12.01 -4.43
CA ILE A 220 -10.60 -12.66 -3.22
C ILE A 220 -9.57 -12.45 -2.10
N ASP A 221 -10.08 -12.05 -0.94
CA ASP A 221 -9.30 -11.73 0.25
C ASP A 221 -9.37 -12.90 1.25
N VAL A 222 -8.20 -13.40 1.63
CA VAL A 222 -8.06 -14.46 2.63
C VAL A 222 -7.04 -14.06 3.69
N GLY A 223 -7.24 -14.54 4.91
CA GLY A 223 -6.37 -14.32 6.05
C GLY A 223 -5.70 -15.61 6.50
N ILE A 224 -4.42 -15.50 6.89
CA ILE A 224 -3.68 -16.53 7.62
C ILE A 224 -3.05 -15.86 8.84
N ASN A 225 -3.12 -16.55 9.99
CA ASN A 225 -2.53 -16.06 11.23
C ASN A 225 -1.01 -16.18 11.19
N ALA A 226 -0.30 -15.15 11.66
CA ALA A 226 1.16 -15.13 11.73
C ALA A 226 1.71 -16.10 12.78
N GLU A 227 0.93 -16.36 13.84
CA GLU A 227 1.32 -17.23 14.94
C GLU A 227 1.60 -18.66 14.42
N GLY A 228 2.87 -19.07 14.47
CA GLY A 228 3.33 -20.38 13.97
C GLY A 228 3.38 -20.51 12.45
N LEU A 229 3.29 -19.41 11.70
CA LEU A 229 3.39 -19.40 10.24
C LEU A 229 4.85 -19.46 9.77
N ASP A 230 5.18 -20.48 8.97
CA ASP A 230 6.35 -20.43 8.10
C ASP A 230 6.01 -19.68 6.81
N PHE A 231 6.28 -18.38 6.79
CA PHE A 231 5.93 -17.51 5.67
C PHE A 231 6.70 -17.85 4.38
N GLU A 232 7.97 -18.28 4.50
CA GLU A 232 8.76 -18.64 3.32
C GLU A 232 8.28 -19.95 2.73
N GLN A 233 7.90 -20.92 3.57
CA GLN A 233 7.23 -22.13 3.09
C GLN A 233 5.91 -21.79 2.41
N LEU A 234 5.07 -20.90 2.98
CA LEU A 234 3.82 -20.47 2.33
C LEU A 234 4.08 -19.81 0.98
N CYS A 235 5.09 -18.95 0.88
CA CYS A 235 5.48 -18.35 -0.40
C CYS A 235 5.94 -19.41 -1.41
N ASN A 236 6.70 -20.42 -0.97
CA ASN A 236 7.16 -21.51 -1.82
C ASN A 236 6.02 -22.41 -2.29
N THR A 237 5.07 -22.74 -1.41
CA THR A 237 3.82 -23.43 -1.74
C THR A 237 3.09 -22.71 -2.87
N VAL A 238 2.90 -21.38 -2.76
CA VAL A 238 2.22 -20.60 -3.81
C VAL A 238 3.05 -20.56 -5.10
N ARG A 239 4.38 -20.39 -5.02
CA ARG A 239 5.26 -20.38 -6.20
C ARG A 239 5.30 -21.71 -6.95
N GLN A 240 5.16 -22.82 -6.25
CA GLN A 240 5.22 -24.17 -6.83
C GLN A 240 3.85 -24.67 -7.32
N SER A 241 2.78 -23.96 -7.00
CA SER A 241 1.45 -24.29 -7.49
C SER A 241 1.38 -24.23 -9.01
N GLU A 242 0.79 -25.25 -9.64
CA GLU A 242 0.48 -25.21 -11.07
C GLU A 242 -0.71 -24.28 -11.39
N LYS A 243 -1.49 -23.91 -10.37
CA LYS A 243 -2.75 -23.17 -10.51
C LYS A 243 -2.59 -21.68 -10.21
N PHE A 244 -1.63 -21.32 -9.36
CA PHE A 244 -1.37 -19.95 -8.92
C PHE A 244 0.03 -19.48 -9.29
N GLU A 245 0.14 -18.22 -9.71
CA GLU A 245 1.40 -17.51 -9.88
C GLU A 245 1.55 -16.48 -8.76
N LEU A 246 2.67 -16.54 -8.00
CA LEU A 246 3.01 -15.50 -7.03
C LEU A 246 3.41 -14.22 -7.77
N VAL A 247 2.61 -13.17 -7.61
CA VAL A 247 2.79 -11.88 -8.30
C VAL A 247 3.67 -10.95 -7.47
N LYS A 248 3.41 -10.84 -6.16
CA LYS A 248 4.10 -9.89 -5.29
C LYS A 248 4.00 -10.32 -3.83
N ILE A 249 5.07 -10.06 -3.08
CA ILE A 249 5.02 -10.05 -1.62
C ILE A 249 5.05 -8.60 -1.17
N GLU A 250 4.04 -8.18 -0.41
CA GLU A 250 4.00 -6.87 0.22
C GLU A 250 4.51 -6.97 1.66
N ARG A 251 5.36 -6.02 2.03
CA ARG A 251 5.87 -5.84 3.38
C ARG A 251 5.48 -4.45 3.87
N ALA A 252 5.29 -4.32 5.17
CA ALA A 252 5.15 -3.05 5.84
C ALA A 252 6.43 -2.71 6.60
N SER A 253 6.92 -1.49 6.44
CA SER A 253 7.90 -0.89 7.32
C SER A 253 7.24 -0.50 8.64
N VAL A 254 7.81 -0.96 9.75
CA VAL A 254 7.40 -0.58 11.10
C VAL A 254 8.60 -0.04 11.85
N LEU A 255 8.47 1.19 12.36
CA LEU A 255 9.50 1.78 13.18
C LEU A 255 9.43 1.20 14.59
N LYS A 256 10.58 0.85 15.15
CA LYS A 256 10.70 0.24 16.46
C LYS A 256 11.74 0.90 17.34
N THR A 257 11.62 0.68 18.64
CA THR A 257 12.60 1.10 19.64
C THR A 257 12.98 -0.09 20.49
N ASP A 258 14.28 -0.31 20.68
CA ASP A 258 14.79 -1.35 21.57
C ASP A 258 14.73 -0.93 23.05
N ASN A 259 15.09 -1.85 23.94
CA ASN A 259 15.07 -1.62 25.39
C ASN A 259 16.05 -0.53 25.87
N ASN A 260 17.01 -0.12 25.02
CA ASN A 260 17.96 0.95 25.28
C ASN A 260 17.51 2.30 24.71
N GLY A 261 16.34 2.37 24.06
CA GLY A 261 15.86 3.57 23.39
C GLY A 261 16.42 3.77 21.97
N THR A 262 17.16 2.79 21.43
CA THR A 262 17.70 2.85 20.07
C THR A 262 16.57 2.61 19.07
N ARG A 263 16.40 3.53 18.14
CA ARG A 263 15.39 3.41 17.07
C ARG A 263 15.89 2.51 15.96
N GLY A 264 14.98 1.76 15.36
CA GLY A 264 15.23 0.92 14.21
C GLY A 264 13.98 0.79 13.36
N ILE A 265 14.09 -0.04 12.32
CA ILE A 265 13.03 -0.32 11.37
C ILE A 265 12.98 -1.82 11.11
N GLU A 266 11.77 -2.35 10.97
CA GLU A 266 11.52 -3.74 10.67
C GLU A 266 10.57 -3.86 9.49
N TYR A 267 10.81 -4.85 8.64
CA TYR A 267 10.00 -5.14 7.46
C TYR A 267 9.22 -6.42 7.67
N ILE A 268 7.93 -6.27 7.99
CA ILE A 268 7.06 -7.40 8.28
C ILE A 268 6.25 -7.78 7.04
N PRO A 269 6.15 -9.08 6.69
CA PRO A 269 5.28 -9.50 5.59
C PRO A 269 3.83 -9.18 5.89
N THR A 270 3.07 -8.79 4.87
CA THR A 270 1.68 -8.37 5.08
C THR A 270 0.72 -9.02 4.10
N ILE A 271 1.11 -9.14 2.82
CA ILE A 271 0.27 -9.74 1.78
C ILE A 271 1.13 -10.57 0.85
N ILE A 272 0.67 -11.77 0.51
CA ILE A 272 1.11 -12.49 -0.69
C ILE A 272 0.03 -12.30 -1.74
N LYS A 273 0.37 -11.63 -2.83
CA LYS A 273 -0.52 -11.46 -3.98
C LYS A 273 -0.25 -12.56 -4.97
N ALA A 274 -1.25 -13.37 -5.24
CA ALA A 274 -1.22 -14.42 -6.23
C ALA A 274 -2.27 -14.17 -7.31
N VAL A 275 -2.04 -14.70 -8.50
CA VAL A 275 -3.05 -14.72 -9.56
C VAL A 275 -3.30 -16.16 -9.98
N HIS A 276 -4.56 -16.55 -10.02
CA HIS A 276 -4.97 -17.84 -10.53
C HIS A 276 -4.91 -17.86 -12.06
N HIS A 277 -4.70 -19.03 -12.67
CA HIS A 277 -4.59 -19.15 -14.14
C HIS A 277 -5.85 -18.68 -14.90
N ASN A 278 -7.01 -18.62 -14.24
CA ASN A 278 -8.25 -18.03 -14.78
C ASN A 278 -8.36 -16.49 -14.60
N SER A 279 -7.27 -15.85 -14.17
CA SER A 279 -7.12 -14.40 -13.95
C SER A 279 -7.80 -13.80 -12.71
N ILE A 280 -8.23 -14.61 -11.75
CA ILE A 280 -8.68 -14.11 -10.44
C ILE A 280 -7.47 -13.79 -9.56
N MET A 281 -7.46 -12.60 -8.97
CA MET A 281 -6.45 -12.20 -7.99
C MET A 281 -6.81 -12.76 -6.61
N MET A 282 -5.80 -13.18 -5.87
CA MET A 282 -5.90 -13.69 -4.50
C MET A 282 -4.95 -12.88 -3.62
N ASP A 283 -5.49 -12.13 -2.68
CA ASP A 283 -4.71 -11.38 -1.69
C ASP A 283 -4.73 -12.19 -0.37
N ILE A 284 -3.57 -12.76 -0.04
CA ILE A 284 -3.37 -13.59 1.16
C ILE A 284 -2.74 -12.72 2.25
N PHE A 285 -3.57 -12.22 3.17
CA PHE A 285 -3.18 -11.34 4.26
C PHE A 285 -2.62 -12.11 5.46
N VAL A 286 -1.46 -11.68 5.92
CA VAL A 286 -0.88 -12.16 7.18
C VAL A 286 -1.47 -11.34 8.33
N HIS A 287 -2.10 -12.01 9.29
CA HIS A 287 -2.75 -11.40 10.45
C HIS A 287 -1.91 -11.59 11.70
N TYR A 288 -1.59 -10.49 12.36
CA TYR A 288 -0.77 -10.45 13.56
C TYR A 288 -1.64 -10.15 14.77
N LYS A 289 -1.43 -10.91 15.85
CA LYS A 289 -2.11 -10.68 17.13
C LYS A 289 -1.23 -9.85 18.07
N LYS A 290 -1.82 -8.82 18.67
CA LYS A 290 -1.21 -8.00 19.73
C LYS A 290 -2.23 -7.81 20.85
N GLY A 291 -2.10 -8.58 21.92
CA GLY A 291 -3.08 -8.58 23.01
C GLY A 291 -4.46 -9.04 22.53
N GLN A 292 -5.46 -8.15 22.65
CA GLN A 292 -6.85 -8.38 22.21
C GLN A 292 -7.13 -7.83 20.80
N ILE A 293 -6.10 -7.42 20.07
CA ILE A 293 -6.22 -6.87 18.72
C ILE A 293 -5.58 -7.83 17.73
N ARG A 294 -6.26 -8.06 16.62
CA ARG A 294 -5.72 -8.72 15.43
C ARG A 294 -5.65 -7.69 14.31
N TRP A 295 -4.49 -7.53 13.70
CA TRP A 295 -4.27 -6.54 12.67
C TRP A 295 -3.61 -7.13 11.43
N HIS A 296 -3.92 -6.56 10.27
CA HIS A 296 -3.28 -6.84 8.99
C HIS A 296 -3.17 -5.51 8.21
N GLY A 297 -2.47 -5.48 7.08
CA GLY A 297 -2.29 -4.20 6.39
C GLY A 297 -1.45 -4.24 5.14
N THR A 298 -0.92 -3.08 4.81
CA THR A 298 0.03 -2.77 3.75
C THR A 298 1.09 -1.81 4.31
N GLU A 299 2.02 -1.40 3.46
CA GLU A 299 2.99 -0.33 3.78
C GLU A 299 2.31 0.96 4.28
N LYS A 300 1.08 1.27 3.85
CA LYS A 300 0.41 2.55 4.18
C LYS A 300 -0.79 2.36 5.11
N HIS A 301 -1.57 1.30 4.95
CA HIS A 301 -2.81 1.06 5.70
C HIS A 301 -2.65 -0.10 6.68
N CYS A 302 -3.16 0.06 7.89
CA CYS A 302 -3.27 -1.00 8.89
C CYS A 302 -4.72 -1.09 9.36
N TRP A 303 -5.33 -2.27 9.28
CA TRP A 303 -6.69 -2.52 9.77
C TRP A 303 -6.60 -3.34 11.05
N SER A 304 -7.20 -2.83 12.13
CA SER A 304 -7.13 -3.43 13.46
C SER A 304 -8.52 -3.82 13.94
N ASN A 305 -8.74 -5.11 14.15
CA ASN A 305 -9.97 -5.68 14.69
C ASN A 305 -9.77 -6.17 16.13
N LEU A 306 -10.85 -6.29 16.90
CA LEU A 306 -10.81 -7.15 18.09
C LEU A 306 -10.44 -8.57 17.67
N ASP A 307 -9.62 -9.27 18.46
CA ASP A 307 -9.27 -10.66 18.17
C ASP A 307 -10.54 -11.52 18.19
N TYR A 308 -10.68 -12.41 17.20
CA TYR A 308 -11.88 -13.21 16.96
C TYR A 308 -11.53 -14.67 16.77
N SER A 309 -12.43 -15.54 17.26
CA SER A 309 -12.40 -16.96 16.89
C SER A 309 -12.92 -17.16 15.47
N LEU A 310 -12.53 -18.27 14.85
CA LEU A 310 -13.02 -18.66 13.52
C LEU A 310 -14.19 -19.64 13.63
N LYS A 311 -15.09 -19.59 12.64
CA LYS A 311 -16.21 -20.51 12.46
C LYS A 311 -16.23 -21.03 11.02
N ASP A 312 -16.77 -22.22 10.82
CA ASP A 312 -17.00 -22.78 9.49
C ASP A 312 -18.20 -22.13 8.81
N TYR A 313 -18.03 -21.85 7.51
CA TYR A 313 -19.00 -21.30 6.59
C TYR A 313 -18.91 -22.04 5.25
N GLU A 314 -19.82 -21.69 4.34
CA GLU A 314 -19.78 -22.16 2.95
C GLU A 314 -19.87 -20.94 2.03
N LEU A 315 -18.99 -20.87 1.04
CA LEU A 315 -18.99 -19.84 0.00
C LEU A 315 -18.98 -20.51 -1.37
N ALA A 316 -20.05 -20.33 -2.13
CA ALA A 316 -20.23 -20.96 -3.44
C ALA A 316 -20.05 -22.51 -3.43
N GLY A 317 -20.53 -23.17 -2.37
CA GLY A 317 -20.39 -24.63 -2.19
C GLY A 317 -19.05 -25.08 -1.61
N ILE A 318 -18.12 -24.15 -1.35
CA ILE A 318 -16.78 -24.46 -0.86
C ILE A 318 -16.73 -24.21 0.66
N PRO A 319 -16.30 -25.21 1.47
CA PRO A 319 -16.11 -25.02 2.90
C PRO A 319 -14.99 -24.01 3.16
N VAL A 320 -15.29 -22.98 3.94
CA VAL A 320 -14.32 -21.94 4.33
C VAL A 320 -14.44 -21.63 5.81
N LYS A 321 -13.40 -21.02 6.39
CA LYS A 321 -13.51 -20.39 7.71
C LYS A 321 -13.71 -18.89 7.57
N GLY A 322 -14.27 -18.26 8.59
CA GLY A 322 -14.39 -16.80 8.69
C GLY A 322 -14.54 -16.37 10.16
N PRO A 323 -14.53 -15.07 10.45
CA PRO A 323 -14.84 -14.55 11.78
C PRO A 323 -16.13 -15.14 12.35
N ALA A 324 -16.08 -15.65 13.59
CA ALA A 324 -17.23 -16.31 14.22
C ALA A 324 -18.38 -15.35 14.49
N ASP A 325 -18.07 -14.10 14.88
CA ASP A 325 -19.02 -13.01 14.99
C ASP A 325 -18.89 -12.09 13.75
N ALA A 326 -19.69 -12.41 12.74
CA ALA A 326 -19.71 -11.64 11.50
C ALA A 326 -20.19 -10.19 11.69
N ASP A 327 -21.07 -9.96 12.66
CA ASP A 327 -21.66 -8.64 12.86
C ASP A 327 -20.65 -7.65 13.46
N ILE A 328 -19.88 -8.09 14.47
CA ILE A 328 -18.80 -7.29 15.04
C ILE A 328 -17.72 -7.03 13.98
N TYR A 329 -17.20 -8.09 13.33
CA TYR A 329 -16.13 -7.96 12.35
C TYR A 329 -16.51 -6.99 11.21
N LEU A 330 -17.68 -7.19 10.59
CA LEU A 330 -18.09 -6.34 9.46
C LEU A 330 -18.43 -4.91 9.91
N ARG A 331 -18.93 -4.70 11.14
CA ARG A 331 -19.14 -3.36 11.69
C ARG A 331 -17.82 -2.62 11.90
N GLU A 332 -16.80 -3.30 12.40
CA GLU A 332 -15.46 -2.71 12.55
C GLU A 332 -14.86 -2.32 11.19
N ASN A 333 -15.04 -3.14 10.15
CA ASN A 333 -14.47 -2.90 8.82
C ASN A 333 -15.24 -1.88 7.98
N TYR A 334 -16.57 -1.82 8.10
CA TYR A 334 -17.43 -1.08 7.15
C TYR A 334 -18.49 -0.19 7.81
N GLY A 335 -18.63 -0.21 9.14
CA GLY A 335 -19.71 0.50 9.84
C GLY A 335 -21.08 -0.10 9.52
N ASP A 336 -21.92 0.62 8.78
CA ASP A 336 -23.20 0.07 8.26
C ASP A 336 -22.95 -0.84 7.05
N TRP A 337 -22.44 -2.04 7.33
CA TRP A 337 -22.06 -3.00 6.30
C TRP A 337 -23.25 -3.63 5.55
N ARG A 338 -24.45 -3.57 6.14
CA ARG A 338 -25.67 -4.19 5.59
C ARG A 338 -26.20 -3.44 4.38
N THR A 339 -25.95 -2.14 4.30
CA THR A 339 -26.35 -1.30 3.18
C THR A 339 -25.28 -1.33 2.09
N PRO A 340 -25.55 -1.84 0.88
CA PRO A 340 -24.55 -1.87 -0.19
C PRO A 340 -24.12 -0.45 -0.60
N ARG A 341 -22.81 -0.23 -0.73
CA ARG A 341 -22.21 1.02 -1.21
C ARG A 341 -21.32 0.73 -2.42
N SER A 342 -21.65 1.34 -3.56
CA SER A 342 -20.89 1.19 -4.80
C SER A 342 -19.69 2.15 -4.92
N ASP A 343 -19.59 3.12 -4.02
CA ASP A 343 -18.58 4.19 -4.02
C ASP A 343 -17.61 4.10 -2.83
N PHE A 344 -17.47 2.91 -2.25
CA PHE A 344 -16.61 2.66 -1.10
C PHE A 344 -15.14 2.99 -1.38
N ASN A 345 -14.53 3.75 -0.47
CA ASN A 345 -13.11 4.10 -0.51
C ASN A 345 -12.43 3.54 0.75
N SER A 346 -11.63 2.49 0.57
CA SER A 346 -10.93 1.79 1.66
C SER A 346 -9.97 2.64 2.48
N SER A 347 -9.61 3.83 2.00
CA SER A 347 -8.76 4.78 2.73
C SER A 347 -9.54 5.75 3.62
N VAL A 348 -10.87 5.82 3.50
CA VAL A 348 -11.74 6.79 4.21
C VAL A 348 -12.89 6.08 4.91
N ASP A 349 -13.55 5.13 4.24
CA ASP A 349 -14.79 4.50 4.70
C ASP A 349 -14.59 3.30 5.65
N THR A 350 -13.36 3.03 6.08
CA THR A 350 -12.97 1.89 6.94
C THR A 350 -12.76 2.35 8.39
N PRO A 351 -13.72 2.12 9.32
CA PRO A 351 -13.62 2.64 10.69
C PRO A 351 -12.43 2.10 11.48
N ASN A 352 -12.03 0.85 11.21
CA ASN A 352 -10.91 0.17 11.82
C ASN A 352 -9.54 0.52 11.20
N LEU A 353 -9.49 1.44 10.23
CA LEU A 353 -8.24 1.87 9.62
C LEU A 353 -7.39 2.70 10.59
N VAL A 354 -6.10 2.39 10.59
CA VAL A 354 -5.03 3.12 11.26
C VAL A 354 -3.90 3.28 10.24
N PRO A 355 -3.19 4.42 10.22
CA PRO A 355 -1.97 4.50 9.44
C PRO A 355 -0.94 3.49 9.96
N THR A 356 -0.27 2.79 9.04
CA THR A 356 0.91 1.99 9.40
C THR A 356 1.93 2.89 10.09
N LYS A 357 2.58 2.39 11.14
CA LYS A 357 3.50 3.16 11.98
C LYS A 357 4.85 3.42 11.31
N ASN A 358 4.82 4.24 10.27
CA ASN A 358 5.97 4.68 9.50
C ASN A 358 5.72 6.05 8.86
N LEU A 359 6.80 6.72 8.44
CA LEU A 359 6.75 8.06 7.87
C LEU A 359 6.07 8.11 6.50
N LEU A 360 6.16 7.05 5.70
CA LEU A 360 5.58 7.06 4.36
C LEU A 360 4.05 6.90 4.38
N SER A 361 3.50 6.23 5.39
CA SER A 361 2.07 6.14 5.64
C SER A 361 1.49 7.52 5.94
N ILE A 362 2.15 8.29 6.82
CA ILE A 362 1.71 9.67 7.12
C ILE A 362 1.82 10.58 5.88
N ALA A 363 2.88 10.44 5.08
CA ALA A 363 3.01 11.16 3.82
C ALA A 363 1.83 10.83 2.86
N PHE A 364 1.43 9.55 2.82
CA PHE A 364 0.26 9.10 2.05
C PHE A 364 -1.04 9.72 2.55
N PHE A 365 -1.33 9.68 3.85
CA PHE A 365 -2.58 10.22 4.39
C PHE A 365 -2.68 11.74 4.23
N LEU A 366 -1.59 12.47 4.42
CA LEU A 366 -1.56 13.92 4.18
C LEU A 366 -1.74 14.25 2.69
N SER A 367 -1.06 13.53 1.80
CA SER A 367 -1.22 13.68 0.34
C SER A 367 -2.65 13.37 -0.10
N LYS A 368 -3.24 12.28 0.42
CA LYS A 368 -4.62 11.89 0.14
C LYS A 368 -5.61 12.94 0.63
N SER A 369 -5.43 13.44 1.86
CA SER A 369 -6.27 14.51 2.42
C SER A 369 -6.22 15.75 1.53
N MET A 370 -5.05 16.13 1.02
CA MET A 370 -4.89 17.34 0.19
C MET A 370 -5.58 17.18 -1.17
N GLN A 371 -5.55 15.97 -1.74
CA GLN A 371 -6.30 15.64 -2.96
C GLN A 371 -7.81 15.67 -2.72
N LEU A 372 -8.27 15.15 -1.58
CA LEU A 372 -9.67 15.14 -1.21
C LEU A 372 -10.19 16.54 -0.89
N GLN A 373 -9.39 17.43 -0.31
CA GLN A 373 -9.82 18.77 0.10
C GLN A 373 -10.55 19.54 -1.01
N LYS A 374 -10.14 19.37 -2.28
CA LYS A 374 -10.77 20.04 -3.42
C LYS A 374 -12.10 19.44 -3.86
N LYS A 375 -12.30 18.13 -3.67
CA LYS A 375 -13.44 17.37 -4.25
C LYS A 375 -14.41 16.81 -3.21
N GLN A 376 -13.90 16.53 -2.02
CA GLN A 376 -14.56 15.84 -0.90
C GLN A 376 -13.98 16.38 0.43
N PRO A 377 -14.24 17.65 0.79
CA PRO A 377 -13.66 18.28 1.98
C PRO A 377 -14.04 17.53 3.27
N ASP A 378 -15.25 16.99 3.37
CA ASP A 378 -15.67 16.19 4.53
C ASP A 378 -14.81 14.92 4.68
N ALA A 379 -14.47 14.26 3.56
CA ALA A 379 -13.59 13.10 3.57
C ALA A 379 -12.14 13.48 3.92
N ALA A 380 -11.68 14.67 3.52
CA ALA A 380 -10.38 15.18 3.92
C ALA A 380 -10.33 15.46 5.43
N SER A 381 -11.37 16.10 5.97
CA SER A 381 -11.52 16.33 7.42
C SER A 381 -11.52 15.02 8.18
N GLN A 382 -12.28 14.02 7.73
CA GLN A 382 -12.33 12.71 8.37
C GLN A 382 -10.95 12.05 8.50
N LEU A 383 -10.08 12.19 7.49
CA LEU A 383 -8.71 11.68 7.58
C LEU A 383 -7.87 12.46 8.60
N LEU A 384 -7.97 13.78 8.62
CA LEU A 384 -7.24 14.61 9.59
C LEU A 384 -7.73 14.38 11.02
N ASP A 385 -9.04 14.23 11.20
CA ASP A 385 -9.68 13.89 12.47
C ASP A 385 -9.22 12.51 12.95
N MET A 386 -9.12 11.53 12.04
CA MET A 386 -8.58 10.20 12.34
C MET A 386 -7.13 10.28 12.88
N LEU A 387 -6.28 11.10 12.24
CA LEU A 387 -4.90 11.32 12.65
C LEU A 387 -4.82 12.04 14.01
N THR A 388 -5.68 13.03 14.23
CA THR A 388 -5.73 13.82 15.47
C THR A 388 -6.28 13.03 16.65
N ALA A 389 -7.37 12.28 16.46
CA ALA A 389 -7.98 11.42 17.48
C ALA A 389 -7.02 10.32 17.96
N ARG A 390 -6.12 9.88 17.08
CA ARG A 390 -5.04 8.92 17.40
C ARG A 390 -3.78 9.57 17.96
N GLN A 391 -3.81 10.87 18.20
CA GLN A 391 -2.72 11.67 18.73
C GLN A 391 -1.46 11.64 17.85
N ILE A 392 -1.60 11.37 16.55
CA ILE A 392 -0.49 11.38 15.57
C ILE A 392 -0.10 12.82 15.29
N ILE A 393 -1.12 13.66 15.10
CA ILE A 393 -1.00 15.11 14.97
C ILE A 393 -1.32 15.74 16.32
N THR A 394 -0.51 16.70 16.74
CA THR A 394 -0.72 17.52 17.92
C THR A 394 -1.48 18.80 17.57
N THR A 395 -2.06 19.47 18.58
CA THR A 395 -2.85 20.70 18.40
C THR A 395 -2.06 21.89 17.84
N ASP A 396 -0.73 21.83 17.84
CA ASP A 396 0.19 22.80 17.23
C ASP A 396 0.66 22.37 15.83
N CYS A 397 -0.08 21.51 15.14
CA CYS A 397 0.20 21.05 13.78
C CYS A 397 1.54 20.33 13.64
N ARG A 398 1.98 19.61 14.69
CA ARG A 398 3.20 18.80 14.66
C ARG A 398 2.88 17.31 14.70
N LEU A 399 3.87 16.51 14.32
CA LEU A 399 3.77 15.05 14.42
C LEU A 399 4.38 14.57 15.72
N ARG A 400 3.70 13.64 16.37
CA ARG A 400 4.14 13.03 17.62
C ARG A 400 5.13 11.89 17.34
N GLU A 401 6.42 12.14 17.52
CA GLU A 401 7.49 11.17 17.22
C GLU A 401 7.28 9.80 17.87
N HIS A 402 6.96 9.77 19.16
CA HIS A 402 6.81 8.50 19.89
C HIS A 402 5.62 7.66 19.43
N TRP A 403 4.69 8.22 18.65
CA TRP A 403 3.60 7.43 18.06
C TRP A 403 4.12 6.42 17.03
N PHE A 404 5.18 6.78 16.30
CA PHE A 404 5.74 5.95 15.24
C PHE A 404 6.44 4.69 15.75
N PHE A 405 6.98 4.73 16.97
CA PHE A 405 7.86 3.68 17.45
C PHE A 405 7.11 2.65 18.28
N GLU A 406 7.17 1.40 17.84
CA GLU A 406 6.72 0.24 18.62
C GLU A 406 7.87 -0.32 19.47
N PRO A 407 7.60 -0.80 20.71
CA PRO A 407 8.59 -1.57 21.46
C PRO A 407 9.02 -2.81 20.66
N SER A 408 10.32 -3.12 20.65
CA SER A 408 10.88 -4.26 19.89
C SER A 408 10.27 -5.61 20.26
N GLU A 409 9.74 -5.75 21.47
CA GLU A 409 9.13 -6.98 22.00
C GLU A 409 7.78 -7.33 21.34
N VAL A 410 7.19 -6.41 20.58
CA VAL A 410 5.88 -6.61 19.92
C VAL A 410 5.96 -7.58 18.73
N PHE A 411 7.13 -7.70 18.09
CA PHE A 411 7.31 -8.54 16.91
C PHE A 411 8.27 -9.72 17.15
N SER A 412 9.02 -9.70 18.25
CA SER A 412 10.14 -10.62 18.50
C SER A 412 9.75 -12.07 18.84
N GLN A 413 8.49 -12.37 19.15
CA GLN A 413 8.08 -13.76 19.42
C GLN A 413 7.79 -14.57 18.14
N ASP A 414 7.51 -13.90 17.00
CA ASP A 414 7.16 -14.56 15.74
C ASP A 414 8.05 -14.14 14.53
N SER A 415 8.86 -13.06 14.63
CA SER A 415 9.57 -12.49 13.47
C SER A 415 11.01 -12.94 13.23
N GLU A 416 11.66 -13.64 14.18
CA GLU A 416 13.04 -14.13 13.99
C GLU A 416 13.16 -15.12 12.82
N HIS A 417 12.07 -15.83 12.48
CA HIS A 417 12.01 -16.71 11.31
C HIS A 417 11.60 -16.00 10.00
N LEU A 418 11.08 -14.77 10.07
CA LEU A 418 10.47 -14.05 8.95
C LEU A 418 11.36 -12.96 8.34
N THR A 419 12.48 -12.63 8.98
CA THR A 419 13.33 -11.47 8.66
C THR A 419 14.59 -11.78 7.87
N LYS A 420 14.79 -13.03 7.39
CA LYS A 420 15.95 -13.33 6.54
C LYS A 420 15.84 -12.59 5.21
N LYS A 421 16.71 -11.59 5.05
CA LYS A 421 16.98 -10.83 3.82
C LYS A 421 16.97 -11.77 2.60
N CYS A 422 16.02 -11.57 1.71
CA CYS A 422 16.02 -12.17 0.38
C CYS A 422 16.24 -11.07 -0.66
N ASP A 423 17.42 -10.44 -0.59
CA ASP A 423 18.02 -9.79 -1.77
C ASP A 423 18.79 -10.87 -2.53
N ALA A 424 18.13 -11.52 -3.49
CA ALA A 424 18.73 -12.10 -4.70
C ALA A 424 17.68 -12.93 -5.48
N ARG A 425 17.02 -12.31 -6.46
CA ARG A 425 17.14 -12.64 -7.90
C ARG A 425 16.10 -11.92 -8.74
#